data_AF-U5SCR9-F1
#
_entry.id   AF-U5SCR9-F1
#
_cell.length_a   1.000
_cell.length_b   1.000
_cell.length_c   1.000
_cell.angle_alpha   90.00
_cell.angle_beta   90.00
_cell.angle_gamma   90.00
#
_symmetry.space_group_name_H-M   'P 1'
#
loop_
_entity.id
_entity.type
_entity.pdbx_description
1 polymer ?
#
loop_
_entity_poly.entity_id
_entity_poly.type
_entity_poly.pdbx_seq_one_letter_code
_entity_poly.pdbx_strand_id
1 'polypeptide(L)'
;MLFPLNIVVAVVISAIHVLISFGLKLPSKYKKKFRIYSVVVNLIFIVFLLGFSLFFKTSLPNQGINIYFNGLSTLYFLLFIPLGAVLILLFRKLIMNADIYLVFLKYVIIIGAIVIFTGLITIGYILFILTFYGFAP
;
A
#
# COMPACT_ATOMS: atom_id res chain seq x y z
N MET A 1 -2.26 22.59 15.20
CA MET A 1 -1.86 21.67 14.12
C MET A 1 -2.83 21.80 12.97
N LEU A 2 -2.38 22.26 11.81
CA LEU A 2 -3.13 22.04 10.58
C LEU A 2 -2.92 20.58 10.21
N PHE A 3 -3.89 19.71 10.52
CA PHE A 3 -3.91 18.39 9.89
C PHE A 3 -3.95 18.64 8.39
N PRO A 4 -2.91 18.26 7.65
CA PRO A 4 -2.90 18.55 6.24
C PRO A 4 -4.10 17.83 5.64
N LEU A 5 -4.86 18.57 4.83
CA LEU A 5 -6.01 18.09 4.08
C LEU A 5 -5.50 17.17 2.95
N ASN A 6 -4.77 16.11 3.32
CA ASN A 6 -4.11 15.14 2.46
C ASN A 6 -5.12 14.17 1.81
N ILE A 7 -6.40 14.55 1.78
CA ILE A 7 -7.45 13.85 1.05
C ILE A 7 -7.07 13.74 -0.43
N VAL A 8 -6.49 14.79 -1.01
CA VAL A 8 -6.02 14.77 -2.40
C VAL A 8 -4.93 13.72 -2.60
N VAL A 9 -3.92 13.69 -1.72
CA VAL A 9 -2.82 12.71 -1.78
C VAL A 9 -3.35 11.29 -1.62
N ALA A 10 -4.29 11.08 -0.71
CA ALA A 10 -4.89 9.78 -0.49
C ALA A 10 -5.77 9.30 -1.65
N VAL A 11 -6.52 10.20 -2.28
CA VAL A 11 -7.27 9.89 -3.51
C VAL A 11 -6.32 9.52 -4.64
N VAL A 12 -5.19 10.22 -4.78
CA VAL A 12 -4.16 9.90 -5.78
C VAL A 12 -3.55 8.52 -5.49
N ILE A 13 -3.14 8.23 -4.25
CA ILE A 13 -2.61 6.91 -3.85
C ILE A 13 -3.63 5.82 -4.13
N SER A 14 -4.89 6.06 -3.78
CA SER A 14 -5.98 5.12 -3.98
C SER A 14 -6.24 4.85 -5.47
N ALA A 15 -6.26 5.89 -6.30
CA ALA A 15 -6.42 5.77 -7.74
C ALA A 15 -5.27 4.98 -8.37
N ILE A 16 -4.01 5.28 -7.99
CA ILE A 16 -2.84 4.53 -8.46
C ILE A 16 -2.93 3.07 -8.01
N HIS A 17 -3.28 2.79 -6.76
CA HIS A 17 -3.42 1.43 -6.24
C HIS A 17 -4.47 0.63 -7.00
N VAL A 18 -5.64 1.22 -7.26
CA VAL A 18 -6.72 0.58 -8.02
C VAL A 18 -6.29 0.38 -9.48
N LEU A 19 -5.66 1.36 -10.12
CA LEU A 19 -5.15 1.25 -11.50
C LEU A 19 -4.16 0.08 -11.63
N ILE A 20 -3.18 -0.01 -10.74
CA ILE A 20 -2.24 -1.13 -10.71
C ILE A 20 -3.02 -2.44 -10.49
N SER A 21 -3.88 -2.50 -9.48
CA SER A 21 -4.64 -3.71 -9.12
C SER A 21 -5.52 -4.23 -10.26
N PHE A 22 -6.08 -3.34 -11.07
CA PHE A 22 -6.90 -3.69 -12.23
C PHE A 22 -6.06 -4.01 -13.47
N GLY A 23 -4.90 -3.37 -13.64
CA GLY A 23 -3.96 -3.60 -14.74
C GLY A 23 -3.19 -4.92 -14.62
N LEU A 24 -3.05 -5.49 -13.42
CA LEU A 24 -2.36 -6.76 -13.22
C LEU A 24 -3.06 -7.93 -13.92
N LYS A 25 -2.28 -8.67 -14.73
CA LYS A 25 -2.73 -9.90 -15.43
C LYS A 25 -2.75 -11.09 -14.47
N LEU A 26 -3.76 -11.12 -13.59
CA LEU A 26 -3.96 -12.21 -12.63
C LEU A 26 -4.72 -13.40 -13.24
N PRO A 27 -4.43 -14.65 -12.79
CA PRO A 27 -5.24 -15.82 -13.12
C PRO A 27 -6.71 -15.61 -12.74
N SER A 28 -7.64 -16.10 -13.56
CA SER A 28 -9.09 -15.91 -13.40
C SER A 28 -9.59 -16.26 -11.98
N LYS A 29 -9.05 -17.33 -11.38
CA LYS A 29 -9.37 -17.80 -10.01
C LYS A 29 -9.15 -16.74 -8.93
N TYR A 30 -8.12 -15.91 -9.05
CA TYR A 30 -7.73 -14.94 -8.02
C TYR A 30 -8.07 -13.49 -8.41
N LYS A 31 -8.23 -13.22 -9.70
CA LYS A 31 -8.48 -11.88 -10.25
C LYS A 31 -9.67 -11.18 -9.62
N LYS A 32 -10.84 -11.86 -9.54
CA LYS A 32 -12.06 -11.26 -8.97
C LYS A 32 -11.89 -10.96 -7.47
N LYS A 33 -11.34 -11.92 -6.71
CA LYS A 33 -11.12 -11.77 -5.27
C LYS A 33 -10.16 -10.62 -4.95
N PHE A 34 -9.04 -10.54 -5.68
CA PHE A 34 -8.05 -9.48 -5.50
C PHE A 34 -8.59 -8.10 -5.85
N ARG A 35 -9.36 -7.98 -6.95
CA ARG A 35 -9.99 -6.71 -7.33
C ARG A 35 -11.01 -6.23 -6.30
N ILE A 36 -11.86 -7.14 -5.81
CA ILE A 36 -12.82 -6.82 -4.74
C ILE A 36 -12.07 -6.38 -3.48
N TYR A 37 -11.02 -7.12 -3.08
CA TYR A 37 -10.18 -6.75 -1.94
C TYR A 37 -9.59 -5.34 -2.10
N SER A 38 -8.96 -5.06 -3.25
CA SER A 38 -8.40 -3.74 -3.54
C SER A 38 -9.45 -2.64 -3.46
N VAL A 39 -10.64 -2.82 -4.05
CA VAL A 39 -11.73 -1.84 -3.97
C VAL A 39 -12.18 -1.63 -2.53
N VAL A 40 -12.39 -2.70 -1.76
CA VAL A 40 -12.86 -2.62 -0.37
C VAL A 40 -11.84 -1.89 0.51
N VAL A 41 -10.56 -2.24 0.43
CA VAL A 41 -9.51 -1.59 1.23
C VAL A 41 -9.38 -0.11 0.86
N ASN A 42 -9.46 0.22 -0.42
CA ASN A 42 -9.43 1.61 -0.87
C ASN A 42 -10.65 2.42 -0.38
N LEU A 43 -11.85 1.84 -0.41
CA LEU A 43 -13.04 2.47 0.15
C LEU A 43 -12.89 2.72 1.65
N ILE A 44 -12.41 1.72 2.41
CA ILE A 44 -12.15 1.88 3.85
C ILE A 44 -11.12 2.98 4.07
N PHE A 45 -10.05 3.03 3.28
CA PHE A 45 -9.02 4.05 3.37
C PHE A 45 -9.56 5.47 3.15
N ILE A 46 -10.38 5.66 2.12
CA ILE A 46 -11.02 6.95 1.83
C ILE A 46 -11.99 7.35 2.94
N VAL A 47 -12.87 6.43 3.38
CA VAL A 47 -13.84 6.69 4.44
C VAL A 47 -13.14 7.02 5.76
N PHE A 48 -12.06 6.30 6.09
CA PHE A 48 -11.25 6.57 7.28
C PHE A 48 -10.69 8.00 7.27
N LEU A 49 -10.13 8.43 6.15
CA LEU A 49 -9.57 9.78 6.01
C LEU A 49 -10.62 10.88 6.03
N LEU A 50 -11.77 10.67 5.38
CA LEU A 50 -12.90 11.60 5.43
C LEU A 50 -13.44 11.72 6.86
N GLY A 51 -13.62 10.58 7.54
CA GLY A 51 -14.10 10.53 8.92
C GLY A 51 -13.17 11.29 9.87
N PHE A 52 -11.86 11.01 9.83
CA PHE A 52 -10.89 11.72 10.66
C PHE A 52 -10.71 13.19 10.26
N SER A 53 -10.83 13.53 8.97
CA SER A 53 -10.80 14.92 8.53
C SER A 53 -11.96 15.75 9.07
N LEU A 54 -13.15 15.15 9.22
CA LEU A 54 -14.31 15.81 9.84
C LEU A 54 -14.17 15.84 11.37
N PHE A 55 -13.72 14.74 11.96
CA PHE A 55 -13.50 14.63 13.40
C PHE A 55 -12.51 15.70 13.91
N PHE A 56 -11.37 15.88 13.26
CA PHE A 56 -10.36 16.86 13.68
C PHE A 56 -10.80 18.33 13.51
N LYS A 57 -11.88 18.61 12.76
CA LYS A 57 -12.45 19.95 12.69
C LYS A 57 -13.26 20.32 13.93
N THR A 58 -13.80 19.32 14.63
CA THR A 58 -14.72 19.53 15.77
C THR A 58 -14.15 19.05 17.10
N SER A 59 -13.10 18.23 17.09
CA SER A 59 -12.47 17.68 18.29
C SER A 59 -11.49 18.65 18.94
N LEU A 60 -11.23 18.44 20.24
CA LEU A 60 -10.14 19.11 20.94
C LEU A 60 -8.77 18.74 20.34
N PRO A 61 -7.75 19.62 20.45
CA PRO A 61 -6.39 19.29 20.06
C PRO A 61 -5.92 17.99 20.72
N ASN A 62 -5.21 17.15 19.95
CA ASN A 62 -4.63 15.88 20.39
C ASN A 62 -5.59 14.70 20.68
N GLN A 63 -6.91 14.90 20.66
CA GLN A 63 -7.85 13.80 20.75
C GLN A 63 -7.83 12.92 19.49
N GLY A 64 -7.75 11.61 19.65
CA GLY A 64 -7.85 10.66 18.54
C GLY A 64 -6.61 10.53 17.65
N ILE A 65 -5.51 11.26 17.94
CA ILE A 65 -4.27 11.23 17.16
C ILE A 65 -3.68 9.82 17.07
N ASN A 66 -3.60 9.11 18.20
CA ASN A 66 -3.07 7.75 18.22
C ASN A 66 -3.92 6.79 17.35
N ILE A 67 -5.25 6.94 17.39
CA ILE A 67 -6.17 6.12 16.59
C ILE A 67 -6.00 6.44 15.11
N TYR A 68 -5.90 7.72 14.76
CA TYR A 68 -5.67 8.16 13.39
C TYR A 68 -4.40 7.52 12.82
N PHE A 69 -3.27 7.65 13.51
CA PHE A 69 -2.02 7.16 12.97
C PHE A 69 -1.89 5.63 12.97
N ASN A 70 -2.35 4.93 14.02
CA ASN A 70 -2.36 3.46 14.02
C ASN A 70 -3.30 2.91 12.95
N GLY A 71 -4.46 3.55 12.76
CA GLY A 71 -5.39 3.20 11.69
C GLY A 71 -4.78 3.46 10.32
N LEU A 72 -4.12 4.60 10.12
CA LEU A 72 -3.45 4.94 8.87
C LEU A 72 -2.31 3.96 8.53
N SER A 73 -1.51 3.55 9.52
CA SER A 73 -0.49 2.51 9.38
C SER A 73 -1.09 1.16 8.98
N THR A 74 -2.17 0.75 9.66
CA THR A 74 -2.90 -0.50 9.35
C THR A 74 -3.44 -0.49 7.92
N LEU A 75 -3.99 0.64 7.46
CA LEU A 75 -4.50 0.77 6.09
C LEU A 75 -3.38 0.76 5.06
N TYR A 76 -2.24 1.38 5.37
CA TYR A 76 -1.03 1.28 4.54
C TYR A 76 -0.58 -0.17 4.37
N PHE A 77 -0.53 -0.92 5.47
CA PHE A 77 -0.20 -2.35 5.45
C PHE A 77 -1.16 -3.12 4.52
N LEU A 78 -2.47 -2.92 4.68
CA LEU A 78 -3.51 -3.57 3.88
C LEU A 78 -3.45 -3.19 2.40
N LEU A 79 -3.04 -1.97 2.06
CA LEU A 79 -2.88 -1.54 0.66
C LEU A 79 -1.64 -2.19 0.03
N PHE A 80 -0.47 -2.01 0.63
CA PHE A 80 0.79 -2.24 -0.09
C PHE A 80 1.33 -3.66 0.02
N ILE A 81 1.09 -4.37 1.12
CA ILE A 81 1.68 -5.70 1.31
C ILE A 81 1.02 -6.77 0.44
N PRO A 82 -0.31 -6.89 0.37
CA PRO A 82 -0.95 -7.81 -0.54
C PRO A 82 -0.62 -7.51 -2.00
N LEU A 83 -0.50 -6.23 -2.36
CA LEU A 83 -0.08 -5.82 -3.70
C LEU A 83 1.36 -6.25 -3.99
N GLY A 84 2.29 -5.99 -3.07
CA GLY A 84 3.69 -6.42 -3.18
C GLY A 84 3.82 -7.94 -3.31
N ALA A 85 3.10 -8.70 -2.50
CA ALA A 85 3.08 -10.16 -2.59
C ALA A 85 2.60 -10.65 -3.96
N VAL A 86 1.55 -10.03 -4.51
CA VAL A 86 1.05 -10.36 -5.85
C VAL A 86 2.08 -10.02 -6.94
N LEU A 87 2.75 -8.87 -6.84
CA LEU A 87 3.80 -8.47 -7.77
C LEU A 87 4.98 -9.47 -7.76
N ILE A 88 5.42 -9.89 -6.56
CA ILE A 88 6.47 -10.91 -6.40
C ILE A 88 6.04 -12.24 -7.05
N LEU A 89 4.79 -12.67 -6.85
CA LEU A 89 4.29 -13.91 -7.46
C LEU A 89 4.26 -13.84 -8.99
N LEU A 90 3.83 -12.70 -9.55
CA LEU A 90 3.82 -12.49 -10.99
C LEU A 90 5.23 -12.44 -11.56
N PHE A 91 6.14 -11.74 -10.88
CA PHE A 91 7.54 -11.66 -11.25
C PHE A 91 8.23 -13.04 -11.20
N ARG A 92 7.98 -13.81 -10.13
CA ARG A 92 8.45 -15.21 -10.04
C ARG A 92 7.97 -16.02 -11.23
N LYS A 93 6.69 -15.94 -11.61
CA LYS A 93 6.15 -16.68 -12.76
C LYS A 93 6.88 -16.28 -14.06
N LEU A 94 7.15 -14.98 -14.23
CA LEU A 94 7.89 -14.47 -15.39
C LEU A 94 9.31 -15.02 -15.45
N ILE A 95 10.08 -14.93 -14.35
CA ILE A 95 11.47 -15.38 -14.29
C ILE A 95 11.60 -16.90 -14.42
N MET A 96 10.67 -17.67 -13.83
CA MET A 96 10.69 -19.12 -13.94
C MET A 96 10.47 -19.59 -15.39
N ASN A 97 9.65 -18.88 -16.15
CA ASN A 97 9.35 -19.16 -17.55
C ASN A 97 10.36 -18.55 -18.54
N ALA A 98 11.32 -17.74 -18.07
CA ALA A 98 12.34 -17.16 -18.94
C ALA A 98 13.40 -18.21 -19.34
N ASP A 99 13.97 -18.07 -20.53
CA ASP A 99 15.08 -18.88 -21.05
C ASP A 99 16.41 -18.53 -20.37
N ILE A 100 16.46 -18.68 -19.06
CA ILE A 100 17.68 -18.57 -18.26
C ILE A 100 18.18 -19.99 -18.00
N TYR A 101 19.33 -20.33 -18.59
CA TYR A 101 19.94 -21.67 -18.51
C TYR A 101 20.23 -22.11 -17.06
N LEU A 102 20.71 -21.18 -16.23
CA LEU A 102 21.04 -21.46 -14.84
C LEU A 102 19.82 -21.27 -13.94
N VAL A 103 19.29 -22.39 -13.45
CA VAL A 103 18.18 -22.40 -12.48
C VAL A 103 18.54 -21.62 -11.20
N PHE A 104 19.79 -21.71 -10.73
CA PHE A 104 20.27 -20.94 -9.58
C PHE A 104 20.13 -19.42 -9.78
N LEU A 105 20.46 -18.92 -10.97
CA LEU A 105 20.37 -17.50 -11.29
C LEU A 105 18.91 -17.00 -11.25
N LYS A 106 17.94 -17.82 -11.64
CA LYS A 106 16.50 -17.50 -11.51
C LYS A 106 16.13 -17.22 -10.06
N TYR A 107 16.61 -18.04 -9.12
CA TYR A 107 16.34 -17.85 -7.69
C TYR A 107 17.02 -16.60 -7.12
N VAL A 108 18.27 -16.34 -7.51
CA VAL A 108 18.98 -15.10 -7.11
C VAL A 108 18.22 -13.86 -7.54
N ILE A 109 17.71 -13.82 -8.78
CA ILE A 109 16.90 -12.71 -9.29
C ILE A 109 15.60 -12.54 -8.49
N ILE A 110 14.92 -13.64 -8.15
CA ILE A 110 13.69 -13.61 -7.35
C ILE A 110 13.97 -13.05 -5.94
N ILE A 111 15.03 -13.54 -5.28
CA ILE A 111 15.42 -13.07 -3.94
C ILE A 111 15.78 -11.58 -3.98
N GLY A 112 16.56 -11.15 -4.99
CA GLY A 112 16.90 -9.75 -5.19
C GLY A 112 15.65 -8.87 -5.34
N ALA A 113 14.67 -9.31 -6.14
CA ALA A 113 13.42 -8.59 -6.29
C ALA A 113 12.62 -8.49 -4.97
N ILE A 114 12.58 -9.56 -4.16
CA ILE A 114 11.94 -9.54 -2.84
C ILE A 114 12.61 -8.49 -1.95
N VAL A 115 13.94 -8.50 -1.86
CA VAL A 115 14.70 -7.53 -1.04
C VAL A 115 14.42 -6.09 -1.47
N ILE A 116 14.44 -5.82 -2.77
CA ILE A 116 14.13 -4.48 -3.32
C ILE A 116 12.69 -4.07 -2.98
N PHE A 117 11.72 -4.96 -3.17
CA PHE A 117 10.31 -4.66 -2.87
C PHE A 117 10.09 -4.40 -1.37
N THR A 118 10.69 -5.21 -0.50
CA THR A 118 10.63 -4.99 0.94
C THR A 118 11.25 -3.64 1.30
N GLY A 119 12.43 -3.32 0.74
CA GLY A 119 13.07 -2.02 0.94
C GLY A 119 12.20 -0.85 0.49
N LEU A 120 11.56 -0.93 -0.67
CA LEU A 120 10.65 0.11 -1.17
C LEU A 120 9.43 0.30 -0.26
N ILE A 121 8.84 -0.79 0.24
CA ILE A 121 7.71 -0.72 1.19
C ILE A 121 8.17 -0.06 2.49
N THR A 122 9.33 -0.45 3.02
CA THR A 122 9.90 0.13 4.25
C THR A 122 10.23 1.60 4.09
N ILE A 123 10.89 2.00 3.00
CA ILE A 123 11.20 3.41 2.71
C ILE A 123 9.90 4.20 2.56
N GLY A 124 8.92 3.69 1.82
CA GLY A 124 7.60 4.32 1.67
C GLY A 124 6.89 4.49 3.02
N TYR A 125 6.98 3.50 3.91
CA TYR A 125 6.43 3.57 5.26
C TYR A 125 7.16 4.57 6.15
N ILE A 126 8.49 4.63 6.08
CA ILE A 126 9.29 5.61 6.84
C ILE A 126 8.99 7.02 6.36
N LEU A 127 8.94 7.27 5.04
CA LEU A 127 8.57 8.57 4.48
C LEU A 127 7.15 8.98 4.90
N PHE A 128 6.24 8.01 4.90
CA PHE A 128 4.89 8.20 5.41
C PHE A 128 4.90 8.57 6.90
N ILE A 129 5.60 7.83 7.78
CA ILE A 129 5.76 8.22 9.18
C ILE A 129 6.38 9.60 9.31
N LEU A 130 7.46 9.93 8.60
CA LEU A 130 8.10 11.26 8.70
C LEU A 130 7.15 12.39 8.27
N THR A 131 6.35 12.16 7.24
CA THR A 131 5.37 13.16 6.76
C THR A 131 4.20 13.34 7.71
N PHE A 132 3.77 12.26 8.39
CA PHE A 132 2.56 12.25 9.20
C PHE A 132 2.83 12.35 10.72
N TYR A 133 3.82 11.63 11.25
CA TYR A 133 4.31 11.68 12.65
C TYR A 133 5.45 12.68 12.90
N GLY A 134 6.36 12.90 11.94
CA GLY A 134 7.57 13.71 12.16
C GLY A 134 7.32 15.19 12.44
N PHE A 135 6.08 15.66 12.29
CA PHE A 135 5.62 17.01 12.61
C PHE A 135 4.61 17.05 13.78
N ALA A 136 4.51 15.97 14.56
CA ALA A 136 3.87 16.03 15.87
C ALA A 136 4.86 16.69 16.86
N PRO A 137 4.54 17.86 17.46
CA PRO A 137 5.26 18.40 18.60
C PRO A 137 5.09 17.51 19.84
#